data_AF-U7Q4A3-F1
#
_entry.id   AF-U7Q4A3-F1
#
_cell.length_a   1.000
_cell.length_b   1.000
_cell.length_c   1.000
_cell.angle_alpha   90.00
_cell.angle_beta   90.00
_cell.angle_gamma   90.00
#
_symmetry.space_group_name_H-M   'P 1'
#
loop_
_entity.id
_entity.type
_entity.pdbx_description
1 polymer ?
#
loop_
_entity_poly.entity_id
_entity_poly.type
_entity_poly.pdbx_seq_one_letter_code
_entity_poly.pdbx_strand_id
1 'polypeptide(L)'
;MGNPFTAAGRAVKTYARNLKNAPAAQYVTRSVAESVIPDLTTMPPPAYRPAESRPVSAGSLDEVEIEKERLKAAAALTTGPLPSDKRAPKKKSGAFDFVVKAAGSRWTFLVTLLLLGVWAALGAVYGPNDTWQVIFQDISSIQCYMSATLLMRQQQNSTRSLLDTICSMLSRSQGNERLIRKLSEKQLTALKRSQRAMRTDLINALDAKEGMFDRIANAVSRFLGSLSALVIYWIGIIVWIFFGIPLMFSDTWQLYVNTATALELTFTTMFLQNVRRQHEEYLERCLASIDILDRGLEMDLRRMTGDMQPNPVVESQPLHLNRTETAIDFWAFVVGGSVGVFLSISVFVAWIAVGDFMEFDDNWWLIIGTYTGLMGFIDGFVLRNVHHRETGMADRHFAMLTQQDYRLYSLLDIPFPDEDQQTRDTKAGKRVAARISHWIGHVCEVPAATTASVIAVVALLIVASAMQWTETGQLLCNTPTMIVEGFLLLMLIEGHNSAEGKRRAQYTDILDRRLAMERRVAAWGDKWELDVEIDDASIANVLLISEKYME
;
A
#
# COMPACT_ATOMS: atom_id res chain seq x y z
N MET A 1 -30.19 -12.18 -38.32
CA MET A 1 -30.07 -11.26 -37.17
C MET A 1 -30.08 -12.08 -35.88
N GLY A 2 -29.03 -12.02 -35.07
CA GLY A 2 -28.97 -12.80 -33.82
C GLY A 2 -29.99 -12.28 -32.79
N ASN A 3 -30.68 -13.19 -32.11
CA ASN A 3 -31.69 -12.84 -31.09
C ASN A 3 -31.03 -12.02 -29.95
N PRO A 4 -31.45 -10.77 -29.69
CA PRO A 4 -30.84 -9.90 -28.68
C PRO A 4 -30.85 -10.53 -27.27
N PHE A 5 -31.84 -11.36 -26.94
CA PHE A 5 -31.90 -12.09 -25.67
C PHE A 5 -30.75 -13.10 -25.51
N THR A 6 -30.29 -13.72 -26.61
CA THR A 6 -29.13 -14.64 -26.56
C THR A 6 -27.80 -13.90 -26.39
N ALA A 7 -27.71 -12.65 -26.87
CA ALA A 7 -26.54 -11.81 -26.65
C ALA A 7 -26.48 -11.32 -25.20
N ALA A 8 -27.60 -10.84 -24.66
CA ALA A 8 -27.73 -10.45 -23.26
C ALA A 8 -27.46 -11.64 -22.31
N GLY A 9 -28.06 -12.80 -22.56
CA GLY A 9 -27.81 -14.01 -21.75
C GLY A 9 -26.34 -14.47 -21.77
N ARG A 10 -25.66 -14.36 -22.93
CA ARG A 10 -24.21 -14.62 -23.01
C ARG A 10 -23.39 -13.58 -22.25
N ALA A 11 -23.75 -12.30 -22.35
CA ALA A 11 -23.08 -11.24 -21.61
C ALA A 11 -23.23 -11.44 -20.09
N VAL A 12 -24.44 -11.71 -19.60
CA VAL A 12 -24.71 -12.00 -18.18
C VAL A 12 -23.97 -13.26 -17.71
N LYS A 13 -23.97 -14.35 -18.50
CA LYS A 13 -23.24 -15.58 -18.15
C LYS A 13 -21.73 -15.38 -18.13
N THR A 14 -21.19 -14.59 -19.06
CA THR A 14 -19.76 -14.23 -19.10
C THR A 14 -19.41 -13.34 -17.91
N TYR A 15 -20.27 -12.37 -17.61
CA TYR A 15 -20.13 -11.49 -16.46
C TYR A 15 -20.16 -12.28 -15.14
N ALA A 16 -21.14 -13.16 -14.95
CA ALA A 16 -21.24 -14.03 -13.77
C ALA A 16 -20.04 -14.98 -13.63
N ARG A 17 -19.51 -15.51 -14.75
CA ARG A 17 -18.28 -16.32 -14.73
C ARG A 17 -17.06 -15.48 -14.34
N ASN A 18 -16.93 -14.28 -14.90
CA ASN A 18 -15.85 -13.36 -14.54
C ASN A 18 -15.95 -12.96 -13.07
N LEU A 19 -17.16 -12.69 -12.57
CA LEU A 19 -17.44 -12.37 -11.17
C LEU A 19 -17.07 -13.53 -10.24
N LYS A 20 -17.37 -14.78 -10.63
CA LYS A 20 -17.00 -15.99 -9.87
C LYS A 20 -15.48 -16.20 -9.80
N ASN A 21 -14.76 -15.86 -10.86
CA ASN A 21 -13.30 -16.01 -10.93
C ASN A 21 -12.55 -14.76 -10.44
N ALA A 22 -13.25 -13.64 -10.22
CA ALA A 22 -12.67 -12.37 -9.82
C ALA A 22 -11.89 -12.43 -8.49
N PRO A 23 -12.36 -13.16 -7.45
CA PRO A 23 -11.59 -13.38 -6.22
C PRO A 23 -10.18 -13.91 -6.49
N ALA A 24 -10.06 -14.97 -7.29
CA ALA A 24 -8.77 -15.56 -7.62
C ALA A 24 -7.91 -14.60 -8.46
N ALA A 25 -8.54 -13.90 -9.41
CA ALA A 25 -7.85 -12.95 -10.28
C ALA A 25 -7.29 -11.73 -9.53
N GLN A 26 -7.83 -11.37 -8.36
CA GLN A 26 -7.32 -10.27 -7.54
C GLN A 26 -5.92 -10.57 -6.97
N TYR A 27 -5.64 -11.84 -6.67
CA TYR A 27 -4.38 -12.29 -6.07
C TYR A 27 -3.35 -12.77 -7.09
N VAL A 28 -3.72 -12.83 -8.37
CA VAL A 28 -2.80 -13.21 -9.44
C VAL A 28 -2.26 -11.95 -10.11
N THR A 29 -0.98 -11.70 -9.91
CA THR A 29 -0.20 -10.76 -10.71
C THR A 29 0.84 -11.54 -11.49
N ARG A 30 1.01 -11.19 -12.76
CA ARG A 30 2.06 -11.70 -13.62
C ARG A 30 2.84 -10.50 -14.10
N SER A 31 4.01 -10.31 -13.51
CA SER A 31 4.79 -9.10 -13.67
C SER A 31 6.15 -9.44 -14.29
N VAL A 32 6.60 -8.58 -15.19
CA VAL A 32 7.93 -8.65 -15.79
C VAL A 32 8.53 -7.27 -15.61
N ALA A 33 9.67 -7.19 -14.94
CA ALA A 33 10.40 -5.93 -14.88
C ALA A 33 10.85 -5.55 -16.29
N GLU A 34 10.49 -4.34 -16.72
CA GLU A 34 11.03 -3.76 -17.96
C GLU A 34 12.56 -3.80 -17.90
N SER A 35 13.16 -4.47 -18.89
CA SER A 35 14.61 -4.65 -18.96
C SER A 35 15.28 -3.39 -19.47
N VAL A 36 16.29 -2.93 -18.74
CA VAL A 36 17.09 -1.77 -19.15
C VAL A 36 18.17 -2.24 -20.12
N ILE A 37 17.89 -2.18 -21.41
CA ILE A 37 18.82 -2.61 -22.46
C ILE A 37 19.72 -1.43 -22.85
N PRO A 38 21.06 -1.49 -22.65
CA PRO A 38 21.97 -0.43 -23.08
C PRO A 38 21.88 -0.23 -24.60
N ASP A 39 21.83 1.02 -25.08
CA ASP A 39 21.93 1.30 -26.50
C ASP A 39 23.33 0.90 -27.02
N LEU A 40 23.37 0.25 -28.18
CA LEU A 40 24.59 -0.33 -28.79
C LEU A 40 25.70 0.71 -29.02
N THR A 41 25.36 1.99 -29.06
CA THR A 41 26.28 3.12 -29.20
C THR A 41 27.08 3.46 -27.92
N THR A 42 26.77 2.81 -26.79
CA THR A 42 27.41 3.05 -25.48
C THR A 42 28.07 1.80 -24.87
N MET A 43 28.13 0.68 -25.61
CA MET A 43 28.79 -0.54 -25.14
C MET A 43 30.29 -0.53 -25.52
N PRO A 44 31.21 -0.77 -24.58
CA PRO A 44 32.59 -1.06 -24.96
C PRO A 44 32.62 -2.36 -25.79
N PRO A 45 33.51 -2.49 -26.79
CA PRO A 45 33.55 -3.67 -27.65
C PRO A 45 33.77 -4.95 -26.80
N PRO A 46 33.13 -6.07 -27.17
CA PRO A 46 33.24 -7.31 -26.41
C PRO A 46 34.69 -7.76 -26.32
N ALA A 47 35.09 -8.19 -25.11
CA ALA A 47 36.45 -8.55 -24.71
C ALA A 47 37.28 -9.21 -25.85
N TYR A 48 38.25 -8.45 -26.35
CA TYR A 48 39.22 -8.93 -27.34
C TYR A 48 40.26 -9.83 -26.67
N ARG A 49 40.60 -10.92 -27.38
CA ARG A 49 41.59 -11.94 -27.02
C ARG A 49 42.99 -11.31 -26.98
N PRO A 50 43.88 -11.70 -26.04
CA PRO A 50 45.25 -11.20 -26.07
C PRO A 50 45.95 -11.73 -27.33
N ALA A 51 46.32 -10.82 -28.22
CA ALA A 51 47.30 -11.07 -29.28
C ALA A 51 48.65 -10.52 -28.78
N GLU A 52 49.66 -11.37 -28.86
CA GLU A 52 51.02 -11.15 -28.42
C GLU A 52 51.69 -9.94 -29.11
N SER A 53 52.42 -9.15 -28.33
CA SER A 53 53.64 -8.40 -28.69
C SER A 53 53.58 -7.30 -29.78
N ARG A 54 53.66 -6.02 -29.37
CA ARG A 54 54.73 -5.04 -29.71
C ARG A 54 54.38 -3.62 -29.22
N PRO A 55 55.37 -2.83 -28.73
CA PRO A 55 55.15 -1.45 -28.30
C PRO A 55 55.23 -0.49 -29.50
N VAL A 56 54.34 0.51 -29.55
CA VAL A 56 54.38 1.60 -30.55
C VAL A 56 54.53 2.94 -29.85
N SER A 57 55.38 3.76 -30.45
CA SER A 57 55.98 5.02 -30.02
C SER A 57 55.02 6.19 -29.79
N ALA A 58 55.48 7.10 -28.91
CA ALA A 58 54.93 8.40 -28.51
C ALA A 58 54.22 9.21 -29.61
N GLY A 59 52.90 9.37 -29.46
CA GLY A 59 52.06 10.36 -30.16
C GLY A 59 51.99 11.69 -29.40
N SER A 60 51.89 12.78 -30.15
CA SER A 60 52.05 14.18 -29.73
C SER A 60 51.08 14.65 -28.63
N LEU A 61 51.52 15.60 -27.81
CA LEU A 61 50.74 16.27 -26.74
C LEU A 61 49.32 16.71 -27.14
N ASP A 62 49.09 17.07 -28.41
CA ASP A 62 47.76 17.45 -28.90
C ASP A 62 46.76 16.29 -28.95
N GLU A 63 47.21 15.04 -29.17
CA GLU A 63 46.33 13.86 -29.16
C GLU A 63 45.85 13.53 -27.74
N VAL A 64 46.70 13.75 -26.74
CA VAL A 64 46.37 13.51 -25.32
C VAL A 64 45.33 14.53 -24.84
N GLU A 65 45.42 15.78 -25.28
CA GLU A 65 44.49 16.84 -24.88
C GLU A 65 43.11 16.65 -25.52
N ILE A 66 43.06 16.23 -26.79
CA ILE A 66 41.83 15.83 -27.48
C ILE A 66 41.18 14.62 -26.79
N GLU A 67 41.98 13.63 -26.39
CA GLU A 67 41.44 12.44 -25.70
C GLU A 67 40.96 12.76 -24.27
N LYS A 68 41.61 13.72 -23.58
CA LYS A 68 41.19 14.21 -22.26
C LYS A 68 39.88 15.01 -22.31
N GLU A 69 39.67 15.80 -23.36
CA GLU A 69 38.38 16.45 -23.65
C GLU A 69 37.29 15.43 -23.98
N ARG A 70 37.60 14.38 -24.76
CA ARG A 70 36.67 13.27 -25.03
C ARG A 70 36.30 12.49 -23.78
N LEU A 71 37.25 12.24 -22.88
CA LEU A 71 37.03 11.57 -21.59
C LEU A 71 36.20 12.44 -20.64
N LYS A 72 36.44 13.76 -20.58
CA LYS A 72 35.56 14.68 -19.83
C LYS A 72 34.13 14.72 -20.40
N ALA A 73 33.98 14.68 -21.72
CA ALA A 73 32.67 14.60 -22.36
C ALA A 73 31.97 13.25 -22.06
N ALA A 74 32.71 12.14 -22.01
CA ALA A 74 32.19 10.83 -21.63
C ALA A 74 31.78 10.75 -20.15
N ALA A 75 32.56 11.32 -19.24
CA ALA A 75 32.26 11.42 -17.81
C ALA A 75 31.06 12.35 -17.51
N ALA A 76 30.86 13.37 -18.35
CA ALA A 76 29.65 14.21 -18.32
C ALA A 76 28.40 13.45 -18.82
N LEU A 77 28.56 12.42 -19.67
CA LEU A 77 27.46 11.54 -20.10
C LEU A 77 27.06 10.50 -19.04
N THR A 78 27.99 10.01 -18.21
CA THR A 78 27.70 9.06 -17.12
C THR A 78 27.08 9.72 -15.88
N THR A 79 27.20 11.04 -15.76
CA THR A 79 26.51 11.86 -14.74
C THR A 79 25.27 12.58 -15.27
N GLY A 80 24.89 12.32 -16.53
CA GLY A 80 23.67 12.84 -17.14
C GLY A 80 22.39 12.31 -16.47
N PRO A 81 21.27 13.06 -16.56
CA PRO A 81 19.99 12.59 -16.02
C PRO A 81 19.67 11.22 -16.63
N LEU A 82 19.31 10.26 -15.78
CA LEU A 82 18.79 8.94 -16.19
C LEU A 82 17.80 9.13 -17.36
N PRO A 83 17.84 8.24 -18.38
CA PRO A 83 16.99 8.37 -19.55
C PRO A 83 15.56 8.68 -19.12
N SER A 84 15.03 9.79 -19.65
CA SER A 84 13.73 10.33 -19.28
C SER A 84 12.69 9.20 -19.26
N ASP A 85 12.07 9.02 -18.10
CA ASP A 85 11.12 7.98 -17.75
C ASP A 85 9.92 7.99 -18.72
N LYS A 86 10.06 7.37 -19.90
CA LYS A 86 8.92 6.99 -20.74
C LYS A 86 8.22 5.81 -20.07
N ARG A 87 7.70 6.02 -18.85
CA ARG A 87 6.71 5.10 -18.27
C ARG A 87 5.67 4.86 -19.35
N ALA A 88 5.37 3.60 -19.62
CA ALA A 88 4.20 3.22 -20.40
C ALA A 88 3.01 4.09 -19.92
N PRO A 89 2.24 4.71 -20.83
CA PRO A 89 1.24 5.70 -20.45
C PRO A 89 0.36 5.11 -19.35
N LYS A 90 0.38 5.73 -18.16
CA LYS A 90 -0.46 5.29 -17.04
C LYS A 90 -1.88 5.17 -17.57
N LYS A 91 -2.41 3.94 -17.59
CA LYS A 91 -3.79 3.66 -18.03
C LYS A 91 -4.69 4.68 -17.34
N LYS A 92 -5.45 5.47 -18.11
CA LYS A 92 -6.32 6.54 -17.56
C LYS A 92 -7.09 5.95 -16.39
N SER A 93 -6.85 6.46 -15.18
CA SER A 93 -7.54 5.98 -13.98
C SER A 93 -9.04 6.14 -14.20
N GLY A 94 -9.81 5.08 -13.97
CA GLY A 94 -11.26 5.14 -14.14
C GLY A 94 -11.87 6.21 -13.22
N ALA A 95 -13.07 6.70 -13.55
CA ALA A 95 -13.78 7.67 -12.71
C ALA A 95 -13.88 7.20 -11.24
N PHE A 96 -14.06 5.89 -11.02
CA PHE A 96 -14.11 5.32 -9.68
C PHE A 96 -12.78 5.42 -8.92
N ASP A 97 -11.64 5.21 -9.58
CA ASP A 97 -10.33 5.36 -8.94
C ASP A 97 -10.04 6.84 -8.60
N PHE A 98 -10.60 7.79 -9.39
CA PHE A 98 -10.57 9.21 -9.03
C PHE A 98 -11.37 9.48 -7.75
N VAL A 99 -12.58 8.93 -7.63
CA VAL A 99 -13.41 9.07 -6.42
C VAL A 99 -12.71 8.49 -5.20
N VAL A 100 -12.10 7.30 -5.31
CA VAL A 100 -11.32 6.68 -4.23
C VAL A 100 -10.15 7.56 -3.81
N LYS A 101 -9.42 8.12 -4.78
CA LYS A 101 -8.34 9.08 -4.52
C LYS A 101 -8.87 10.34 -3.84
N ALA A 102 -9.98 10.89 -4.32
CA ALA A 102 -10.60 12.08 -3.75
C ALA A 102 -11.05 11.84 -2.31
N ALA A 103 -11.67 10.69 -2.02
CA ALA A 103 -12.15 10.32 -0.68
C ALA A 103 -11.02 10.29 0.35
N GLY A 104 -9.88 9.66 0.02
CA GLY A 104 -8.70 9.68 0.88
C GLY A 104 -7.89 10.98 0.88
N SER A 105 -8.34 12.05 0.21
CA SER A 105 -7.57 13.29 0.16
C SER A 105 -7.64 14.07 1.47
N ARG A 106 -6.54 14.77 1.80
CA ARG A 106 -6.48 15.66 2.97
C ARG A 106 -7.60 16.71 2.95
N TRP A 107 -7.95 17.21 1.76
CA TRP A 107 -9.03 18.19 1.59
C TRP A 107 -10.40 17.61 1.92
N THR A 108 -10.70 16.39 1.47
CA THR A 108 -11.96 15.72 1.83
C THR A 108 -12.07 15.51 3.33
N PHE A 109 -10.99 15.08 3.98
CA PHE A 109 -10.97 14.95 5.43
C PHE A 109 -11.22 16.30 6.15
N LEU A 110 -10.58 17.38 5.69
CA LEU A 110 -10.82 18.73 6.24
C LEU A 110 -12.26 19.23 6.00
N VAL A 111 -12.84 18.93 4.84
CA VAL A 111 -14.25 19.25 4.54
C VAL A 111 -15.18 18.45 5.47
N THR A 112 -14.92 17.17 5.71
CA THR A 112 -15.70 16.38 6.67
C THR A 112 -15.61 16.99 8.07
N LEU A 113 -14.41 17.34 8.55
CA LEU A 113 -14.25 18.00 9.86
C LEU A 113 -14.98 19.33 9.93
N LEU A 114 -14.98 20.12 8.86
CA LEU A 114 -15.73 21.36 8.76
C LEU A 114 -17.23 21.11 8.86
N LEU A 115 -17.76 20.12 8.12
CA LEU A 115 -19.18 19.76 8.15
C LEU A 115 -19.62 19.27 9.54
N LEU A 116 -18.79 18.45 10.20
CA LEU A 116 -19.02 18.02 11.59
C LEU A 116 -19.03 19.20 12.55
N GLY A 117 -18.10 20.15 12.40
CA GLY A 117 -18.03 21.37 13.21
C GLY A 117 -19.22 22.30 12.99
N VAL A 118 -19.65 22.47 11.72
CA VAL A 118 -20.84 23.26 11.36
C VAL A 118 -22.09 22.62 11.94
N TRP A 119 -22.24 21.30 11.83
CA TRP A 119 -23.34 20.57 12.46
C TRP A 119 -23.33 20.78 13.98
N ALA A 120 -22.20 20.57 14.66
CA ALA A 120 -22.13 20.78 16.11
C ALA A 120 -22.49 22.22 16.53
N ALA A 121 -22.02 23.23 15.78
CA ALA A 121 -22.32 24.63 16.04
C ALA A 121 -23.81 24.96 15.84
N LEU A 122 -24.43 24.45 14.77
CA LEU A 122 -25.86 24.64 14.51
C LEU A 122 -26.71 23.95 15.60
N GLY A 123 -26.35 22.72 16.01
CA GLY A 123 -27.04 22.04 17.11
C GLY A 123 -26.96 22.80 18.44
N ALA A 124 -25.81 23.43 18.72
CA ALA A 124 -25.64 24.26 19.91
C ALA A 124 -26.49 25.55 19.88
N VAL A 125 -26.72 26.13 18.69
CA VAL A 125 -27.50 27.37 18.52
C VAL A 125 -29.00 27.10 18.53
N TYR A 126 -29.46 26.07 17.80
CA TYR A 126 -30.89 25.80 17.60
C TYR A 126 -31.47 24.82 18.63
N GLY A 127 -30.63 24.18 19.44
CA GLY A 127 -31.01 23.17 20.42
C GLY A 127 -30.94 21.76 19.83
N PRO A 128 -30.23 20.81 20.48
CA PRO A 128 -30.05 19.45 19.98
C PRO A 128 -31.30 18.60 20.28
N ASN A 129 -32.40 18.86 19.58
CA ASN A 129 -33.61 18.04 19.69
C ASN A 129 -33.38 16.63 19.10
N ASP A 130 -34.36 15.74 19.30
CA ASP A 130 -34.21 14.35 18.85
C ASP A 130 -34.12 14.24 17.33
N THR A 131 -34.91 15.04 16.59
CA THR A 131 -34.83 15.12 15.12
C THR A 131 -33.43 15.53 14.63
N TRP A 132 -32.77 16.47 15.30
CA TRP A 132 -31.42 16.94 14.97
C TRP A 132 -30.38 15.81 15.05
N GLN A 133 -30.53 14.95 16.05
CA GLN A 133 -29.65 13.81 16.28
C GLN A 133 -29.92 12.68 15.27
N VAL A 134 -31.19 12.37 14.99
CA VAL A 134 -31.58 11.33 13.99
C VAL A 134 -31.07 11.68 12.60
N ILE A 135 -31.23 12.92 12.15
CA ILE A 135 -30.75 13.38 10.84
C ILE A 135 -29.23 13.14 10.71
N PHE A 136 -28.46 13.46 11.76
CA PHE A 136 -27.02 13.25 11.74
C PHE A 136 -26.64 11.77 11.70
N GLN A 137 -27.31 10.96 12.52
CA GLN A 137 -27.12 9.52 12.56
C GLN A 137 -27.32 8.90 11.17
N ASP A 138 -28.39 9.26 10.46
CA ASP A 138 -28.68 8.68 9.16
C ASP A 138 -27.72 9.16 8.07
N ILE A 139 -27.39 10.46 8.05
CA ILE A 139 -26.36 10.99 7.13
C ILE A 139 -25.02 10.28 7.35
N SER A 140 -24.63 10.10 8.62
CA SER A 140 -23.42 9.39 9.01
C SER A 140 -23.42 7.95 8.54
N SER A 141 -24.53 7.23 8.74
CA SER A 141 -24.64 5.81 8.37
C SER A 141 -24.54 5.61 6.85
N ILE A 142 -25.17 6.48 6.05
CA ILE A 142 -25.05 6.49 4.58
C ILE A 142 -23.61 6.80 4.16
N GLN A 143 -22.97 7.77 4.80
CA GLN A 143 -21.56 8.09 4.55
C GLN A 143 -20.65 6.90 4.88
N CYS A 144 -20.85 6.23 6.02
CA CYS A 144 -20.06 5.09 6.45
C CYS A 144 -20.18 3.94 5.45
N TYR A 145 -21.42 3.64 5.02
CA TYR A 145 -21.70 2.64 3.98
C TYR A 145 -20.98 2.93 2.65
N MET A 146 -21.00 4.19 2.18
CA MET A 146 -20.24 4.61 1.01
C MET A 146 -18.72 4.49 1.25
N SER A 147 -18.24 4.86 2.44
CA SER A 147 -16.84 4.78 2.80
C SER A 147 -16.32 3.35 2.91
N ALA A 148 -17.13 2.38 3.34
CA ALA A 148 -16.78 0.96 3.37
C ALA A 148 -16.49 0.43 1.95
N THR A 149 -17.34 0.80 0.99
CA THR A 149 -17.14 0.50 -0.44
C THR A 149 -15.82 1.08 -0.97
N LEU A 150 -15.54 2.35 -0.64
CA LEU A 150 -14.31 3.03 -1.07
C LEU A 150 -13.05 2.49 -0.38
N LEU A 151 -13.14 2.15 0.91
CA LEU A 151 -12.05 1.54 1.69
C LEU A 151 -11.68 0.16 1.14
N MET A 152 -12.69 -0.66 0.82
CA MET A 152 -12.47 -1.97 0.19
C MET A 152 -11.78 -1.80 -1.15
N ARG A 153 -12.25 -0.88 -2.00
CA ARG A 153 -11.62 -0.59 -3.29
C ARG A 153 -10.17 -0.09 -3.14
N GLN A 154 -9.94 0.84 -2.22
CA GLN A 154 -8.60 1.36 -1.94
C GLN A 154 -7.67 0.22 -1.57
N GLN A 155 -8.10 -0.66 -0.65
CA GLN A 155 -7.34 -1.82 -0.20
C GLN A 155 -7.03 -2.81 -1.34
N GLN A 156 -8.02 -3.17 -2.17
CA GLN A 156 -7.81 -4.04 -3.33
C GLN A 156 -6.79 -3.45 -4.33
N ASN A 157 -6.90 -2.15 -4.62
CA ASN A 157 -5.98 -1.45 -5.51
C ASN A 157 -4.57 -1.40 -4.92
N SER A 158 -4.45 -1.13 -3.63
CA SER A 158 -3.19 -1.07 -2.88
C SER A 158 -2.47 -2.41 -2.91
N THR A 159 -3.17 -3.49 -2.56
CA THR A 159 -2.62 -4.87 -2.57
C THR A 159 -2.18 -5.27 -3.97
N ARG A 160 -2.97 -4.98 -5.01
CA ARG A 160 -2.61 -5.30 -6.39
C ARG A 160 -1.35 -4.56 -6.84
N SER A 161 -1.29 -3.24 -6.58
CA SER A 161 -0.12 -2.40 -6.89
C SER A 161 1.13 -2.90 -6.18
N LEU A 162 0.97 -3.28 -4.91
CA LEU A 162 2.03 -3.84 -4.10
C LEU A 162 2.57 -5.16 -4.67
N LEU A 163 1.69 -6.14 -4.91
CA LEU A 163 2.11 -7.44 -5.43
C LEU A 163 2.80 -7.29 -6.79
N ASP A 164 2.28 -6.44 -7.68
CA ASP A 164 2.89 -6.14 -8.98
C ASP A 164 4.30 -5.57 -8.81
N THR A 165 4.48 -4.65 -7.86
CA THR A 165 5.78 -4.05 -7.57
C THR A 165 6.77 -5.07 -7.00
N ILE A 166 6.36 -5.91 -6.02
CA ILE A 166 7.25 -6.94 -5.46
C ILE A 166 7.62 -7.98 -6.53
N CYS A 167 6.66 -8.39 -7.37
CA CYS A 167 6.93 -9.33 -8.46
C CYS A 167 7.86 -8.72 -9.52
N SER A 168 7.74 -7.41 -9.81
CA SER A 168 8.69 -6.70 -10.66
C SER A 168 10.10 -6.68 -10.03
N MET A 169 10.23 -6.37 -8.74
CA MET A 169 11.53 -6.43 -8.03
C MET A 169 12.14 -7.83 -8.04
N LEU A 170 11.32 -8.86 -7.82
CA LEU A 170 11.73 -10.27 -7.92
C LEU A 170 12.20 -10.61 -9.34
N SER A 171 11.45 -10.20 -10.36
CA SER A 171 11.77 -10.41 -11.77
C SER A 171 13.14 -9.82 -12.11
N ARG A 172 13.40 -8.57 -11.71
CA ARG A 172 14.70 -7.92 -11.93
C ARG A 172 15.81 -8.53 -11.10
N SER A 173 15.55 -8.87 -9.84
CA SER A 173 16.53 -9.52 -8.94
C SER A 173 16.96 -10.91 -9.46
N GLN A 174 16.04 -11.69 -10.02
CA GLN A 174 16.36 -12.94 -10.74
C GLN A 174 17.13 -12.70 -12.03
N GLY A 175 16.79 -11.64 -12.77
CA GLY A 175 17.57 -11.17 -13.92
C GLY A 175 19.01 -10.85 -13.54
N ASN A 176 19.21 -10.06 -12.48
CA ASN A 176 20.53 -9.70 -11.97
C ASN A 176 21.33 -10.91 -11.49
N GLU A 177 20.69 -11.92 -10.88
CA GLU A 177 21.37 -13.17 -10.53
C GLU A 177 21.93 -13.87 -11.77
N ARG A 178 21.13 -13.98 -12.84
CA ARG A 178 21.56 -14.54 -14.13
C ARG A 178 22.74 -13.77 -14.71
N LEU A 179 22.71 -12.43 -14.64
CA LEU A 179 23.79 -11.58 -15.14
C LEU A 179 25.07 -11.79 -14.34
N ILE A 180 25.02 -11.75 -13.00
CA ILE A 180 26.19 -11.94 -12.14
C ILE A 180 26.84 -13.32 -12.39
N ARG A 181 26.03 -14.37 -12.57
CA ARG A 181 26.52 -15.72 -12.87
C ARG A 181 27.23 -15.85 -14.23
N LYS A 182 27.00 -14.92 -15.16
CA LYS A 182 27.67 -14.89 -16.48
C LYS A 182 29.00 -14.13 -16.48
N LEU A 183 29.31 -13.39 -15.42
CA LEU A 183 30.57 -12.67 -15.31
C LEU A 183 31.76 -13.65 -15.26
N SER A 184 32.87 -13.29 -15.91
CA SER A 184 34.13 -14.02 -15.77
C SER A 184 34.65 -13.97 -14.33
N GLU A 185 35.47 -14.94 -13.93
CA GLU A 185 36.05 -14.99 -12.59
C GLU A 185 36.84 -13.71 -12.22
N LYS A 186 37.54 -13.12 -13.21
CA LYS A 186 38.22 -11.83 -13.06
C LYS A 186 37.25 -10.68 -12.79
N GLN A 187 36.17 -10.58 -13.55
CA GLN A 187 35.13 -9.56 -13.35
C GLN A 187 34.46 -9.72 -11.98
N LEU A 188 34.11 -10.95 -11.61
CA LEU A 188 33.49 -11.24 -10.33
C LEU A 188 34.42 -10.88 -9.15
N THR A 189 35.71 -11.23 -9.24
CA THR A 189 36.68 -10.88 -8.19
C THR A 189 36.90 -9.37 -8.07
N ALA A 190 36.84 -8.64 -9.20
CA ALA A 190 36.89 -7.19 -9.18
C ALA A 190 35.66 -6.58 -8.51
N LEU A 191 34.44 -7.04 -8.84
CA LEU A 191 33.21 -6.62 -8.16
C LEU A 191 33.23 -6.91 -6.65
N LYS A 192 33.82 -8.04 -6.27
CA LYS A 192 34.04 -8.42 -4.87
C LYS A 192 35.05 -7.54 -4.13
N ARG A 193 35.82 -6.70 -4.83
CA ARG A 193 36.78 -5.76 -4.21
C ARG A 193 36.39 -4.30 -4.38
N SER A 194 35.55 -3.99 -5.35
CA SER A 194 35.19 -2.63 -5.71
C SER A 194 34.19 -2.05 -4.70
N GLN A 195 34.39 -0.80 -4.29
CA GLN A 195 33.50 -0.12 -3.36
C GLN A 195 33.41 1.37 -3.70
N ARG A 196 32.24 1.81 -4.17
CA ARG A 196 31.91 3.22 -4.39
C ARG A 196 31.30 3.85 -3.13
N ALA A 197 31.35 5.17 -3.04
CA ALA A 197 30.57 5.93 -2.07
C ALA A 197 29.05 5.67 -2.25
N MET A 198 28.31 5.66 -1.14
CA MET A 198 26.86 5.47 -1.18
C MET A 198 26.15 6.67 -1.79
N ARG A 199 25.12 6.42 -2.59
CA ARG A 199 24.10 7.42 -2.92
C ARG A 199 23.32 7.82 -1.68
N THR A 200 23.60 9.01 -1.16
CA THR A 200 22.87 9.59 -0.01
C THR A 200 21.62 10.36 -0.44
N ASP A 201 21.53 10.77 -1.70
CA ASP A 201 20.39 11.48 -2.29
C ASP A 201 19.09 10.67 -2.19
N LEU A 202 19.15 9.36 -2.43
CA LEU A 202 17.98 8.50 -2.36
C LEU A 202 17.48 8.24 -0.94
N ILE A 203 18.38 8.17 0.04
CA ILE A 203 18.02 8.09 1.47
C ILE A 203 17.37 9.41 1.90
N ASN A 204 18.01 10.54 1.54
CA ASN A 204 17.50 11.87 1.86
C ASN A 204 16.12 12.15 1.25
N ALA A 205 15.81 11.55 0.09
CA ALA A 205 14.49 11.65 -0.53
C ALA A 205 13.37 11.00 0.31
N LEU A 206 13.70 10.01 1.15
CA LEU A 206 12.75 9.36 2.06
C LEU A 206 12.60 10.09 3.39
N ASP A 207 13.64 10.79 3.81
CA ASP A 207 13.65 11.64 5.01
C ASP A 207 12.96 13.00 4.80
N ALA A 208 12.25 13.19 3.69
CA ALA A 208 11.44 14.37 3.45
C ALA A 208 10.54 14.65 4.68
N LYS A 209 10.85 15.73 5.41
CA LYS A 209 10.25 16.05 6.70
C LYS A 209 8.72 15.98 6.61
N GLU A 210 8.13 15.07 7.40
CA GLU A 210 6.67 14.99 7.56
C GLU A 210 6.14 16.39 7.88
N GLY A 211 5.15 16.83 7.10
CA GLY A 211 4.47 18.10 7.33
C GLY A 211 3.77 18.10 8.71
N MET A 212 3.40 19.27 9.21
CA MET A 212 2.73 19.39 10.52
C MET A 212 1.44 18.55 10.57
N PHE A 213 0.63 18.59 9.51
CA PHE A 213 -0.58 17.77 9.37
C PHE A 213 -0.26 16.27 9.46
N ASP A 214 0.79 15.83 8.76
CA ASP A 214 1.21 14.42 8.71
C ASP A 214 1.65 13.93 10.09
N ARG A 215 2.37 14.78 10.85
CA ARG A 215 2.76 14.47 12.23
C ARG A 215 1.56 14.34 13.16
N ILE A 216 0.59 15.25 13.05
CA ILE A 216 -0.64 15.21 13.86
C ILE A 216 -1.45 13.97 13.49
N ALA A 217 -1.66 13.70 12.19
CA ALA A 217 -2.36 12.51 11.72
C ALA A 217 -1.66 11.22 12.19
N ASN A 218 -0.33 11.15 12.12
CA ASN A 218 0.42 10.01 12.64
C ASN A 218 0.25 9.84 14.16
N ALA A 219 0.23 10.93 14.93
CA ALA A 219 0.00 10.88 16.37
C ALA A 219 -1.42 10.38 16.70
N VAL A 220 -2.45 10.91 16.02
CA VAL A 220 -3.85 10.49 16.18
C VAL A 220 -4.02 9.03 15.75
N SER A 221 -3.41 8.62 14.64
CA SER A 221 -3.47 7.22 14.18
C SER A 221 -2.85 6.27 15.20
N ARG A 222 -1.68 6.61 15.76
CA ARG A 222 -1.07 5.80 16.84
C ARG A 222 -1.94 5.71 18.08
N PHE A 223 -2.66 6.78 18.43
CA PHE A 223 -3.61 6.76 19.54
C PHE A 223 -4.82 5.88 19.24
N LEU A 224 -5.53 6.11 18.12
CA LEU A 224 -6.73 5.35 17.75
C LEU A 224 -6.43 3.86 17.53
N GLY A 225 -5.26 3.53 16.97
CA GLY A 225 -4.78 2.16 16.80
C GLY A 225 -4.07 1.58 18.01
N SER A 226 -4.36 2.05 19.23
CA SER A 226 -3.78 1.56 20.47
C SER A 226 -4.80 0.80 21.33
N LEU A 227 -4.31 -0.15 22.13
CA LEU A 227 -5.15 -0.83 23.12
C LEU A 227 -5.81 0.16 24.11
N SER A 228 -5.14 1.27 24.44
CA SER A 228 -5.73 2.33 25.27
C SER A 228 -6.98 2.94 24.65
N ALA A 229 -7.00 3.21 23.34
CA ALA A 229 -8.19 3.72 22.67
C ALA A 229 -9.33 2.69 22.67
N LEU A 230 -9.03 1.42 22.44
CA LEU A 230 -10.02 0.33 22.53
C LEU A 230 -10.62 0.20 23.94
N VAL A 231 -9.79 0.32 24.99
CA VAL A 231 -10.27 0.29 26.38
C VAL A 231 -11.14 1.51 26.69
N ILE A 232 -10.74 2.71 26.25
CA ILE A 232 -11.54 3.93 26.40
C ILE A 232 -12.90 3.79 25.70
N TYR A 233 -12.90 3.23 24.47
CA TYR A 233 -14.11 2.96 23.71
C TYR A 233 -15.11 2.10 24.50
N TRP A 234 -14.66 0.92 24.98
CA TRP A 234 -15.53 0.01 25.73
C TRP A 234 -15.92 0.55 27.11
N ILE A 235 -15.05 1.31 27.78
CA ILE A 235 -15.43 2.03 29.01
C ILE A 235 -16.57 3.00 28.71
N GLY A 236 -16.51 3.75 27.60
CA GLY A 236 -17.58 4.64 27.16
C GLY A 236 -18.91 3.90 26.97
N ILE A 237 -18.90 2.76 26.28
CA ILE A 237 -20.10 1.92 26.09
C ILE A 237 -20.63 1.38 27.42
N ILE A 238 -19.77 0.90 28.32
CA ILE A 238 -20.18 0.40 29.64
C ILE A 238 -20.80 1.53 30.48
N VAL A 239 -20.19 2.72 30.48
CA VAL A 239 -20.71 3.90 31.17
C VAL A 239 -22.09 4.27 30.60
N TRP A 240 -22.25 4.29 29.28
CA TRP A 240 -23.54 4.52 28.63
C TRP A 240 -24.61 3.49 29.06
N ILE A 241 -24.27 2.19 29.13
CA ILE A 241 -25.19 1.14 29.62
C ILE A 241 -25.65 1.45 31.06
N PHE A 242 -24.74 1.83 31.95
CA PHE A 242 -25.10 2.19 33.33
C PHE A 242 -25.96 3.45 33.43
N PHE A 243 -25.74 4.43 32.55
CA PHE A 243 -26.61 5.61 32.44
C PHE A 243 -28.02 5.28 31.94
N GLY A 244 -28.24 4.10 31.35
CA GLY A 244 -29.57 3.61 30.98
C GLY A 244 -30.47 3.37 32.19
N ILE A 245 -29.91 2.98 33.34
CA ILE A 245 -30.68 2.71 34.57
C ILE A 245 -31.43 3.94 35.08
N PRO A 246 -30.78 5.09 35.38
CA PRO A 246 -31.49 6.28 35.85
C PRO A 246 -32.38 6.90 34.76
N LEU A 247 -32.09 6.67 33.48
CA LEU A 247 -32.87 7.17 32.34
C LEU A 247 -33.98 6.20 31.89
N MET A 248 -34.19 5.10 32.62
CA MET A 248 -35.19 4.06 32.32
C MET A 248 -35.08 3.51 30.88
N PHE A 249 -33.87 3.50 30.31
CA PHE A 249 -33.61 3.07 28.94
C PHE A 249 -34.51 3.78 27.91
N SER A 250 -34.70 5.10 28.07
CA SER A 250 -35.52 5.92 27.17
C SER A 250 -34.95 6.03 25.74
N ASP A 251 -35.78 6.47 24.80
CA ASP A 251 -35.37 6.71 23.41
C ASP A 251 -34.26 7.77 23.33
N THR A 252 -34.33 8.83 24.15
CA THR A 252 -33.27 9.85 24.25
C THR A 252 -31.93 9.24 24.72
N TRP A 253 -31.95 8.30 25.66
CA TRP A 253 -30.74 7.59 26.11
C TRP A 253 -30.11 6.78 24.97
N GLN A 254 -30.92 6.17 24.12
CA GLN A 254 -30.47 5.43 22.95
C GLN A 254 -29.92 6.36 21.86
N LEU A 255 -30.55 7.52 21.66
CA LEU A 255 -30.13 8.51 20.67
C LEU A 255 -28.76 9.12 20.99
N TYR A 256 -28.41 9.26 22.28
CA TYR A 256 -27.08 9.72 22.70
C TYR A 256 -25.95 8.80 22.22
N VAL A 257 -26.10 7.48 22.37
CA VAL A 257 -25.06 6.55 21.89
C VAL A 257 -25.05 6.46 20.37
N ASN A 258 -26.21 6.53 19.73
CA ASN A 258 -26.30 6.49 18.28
C ASN A 258 -25.59 7.70 17.66
N THR A 259 -25.81 8.90 18.22
CA THR A 259 -25.12 10.12 17.78
C THR A 259 -23.61 10.04 18.05
N ALA A 260 -23.21 9.55 19.23
CA ALA A 260 -21.79 9.40 19.59
C ALA A 260 -21.06 8.39 18.66
N THR A 261 -21.68 7.26 18.37
CA THR A 261 -21.14 6.24 17.46
C THR A 261 -21.16 6.71 16.01
N ALA A 262 -22.21 7.40 15.56
CA ALA A 262 -22.23 8.05 14.24
C ALA A 262 -21.07 9.04 14.06
N LEU A 263 -20.81 9.88 15.06
CA LEU A 263 -19.69 10.82 15.03
C LEU A 263 -18.34 10.09 14.94
N GLU A 264 -18.17 9.04 15.75
CA GLU A 264 -16.98 8.18 15.75
C GLU A 264 -16.79 7.50 14.39
N LEU A 265 -17.79 6.81 13.85
CA LEU A 265 -17.75 6.15 12.54
C LEU A 265 -17.39 7.14 11.42
N THR A 266 -18.04 8.31 11.41
CA THR A 266 -17.79 9.35 10.39
C THR A 266 -16.34 9.82 10.42
N PHE A 267 -15.85 10.12 11.62
CA PHE A 267 -14.49 10.56 11.81
C PHE A 267 -13.49 9.44 11.46
N THR A 268 -13.66 8.25 12.03
CA THR A 268 -12.73 7.13 11.91
C THR A 268 -12.64 6.62 10.47
N THR A 269 -13.76 6.52 9.74
CA THR A 269 -13.72 6.09 8.32
C THR A 269 -12.99 7.09 7.42
N MET A 270 -13.31 8.37 7.52
CA MET A 270 -12.66 9.43 6.72
C MET A 270 -11.18 9.59 7.09
N PHE A 271 -10.87 9.49 8.39
CA PHE A 271 -9.50 9.52 8.87
C PHE A 271 -8.69 8.33 8.36
N LEU A 272 -9.26 7.11 8.40
CA LEU A 272 -8.60 5.90 7.90
C LEU A 272 -8.31 5.99 6.40
N GLN A 273 -9.25 6.49 5.59
CA GLN A 273 -9.03 6.71 4.14
C GLN A 273 -7.86 7.68 3.90
N ASN A 274 -7.81 8.78 4.66
CA ASN A 274 -6.73 9.77 4.58
C ASN A 274 -5.38 9.19 5.00
N VAL A 275 -5.32 8.47 6.12
CA VAL A 275 -4.10 7.82 6.62
C VAL A 275 -3.61 6.74 5.66
N ARG A 276 -4.50 5.92 5.10
CA ARG A 276 -4.15 4.91 4.08
C ARG A 276 -3.55 5.57 2.84
N ARG A 277 -4.17 6.63 2.34
CA ARG A 277 -3.67 7.34 1.15
C ARG A 277 -2.29 7.96 1.41
N GLN A 278 -2.10 8.62 2.56
CA GLN A 278 -0.82 9.22 2.93
C GLN A 278 0.29 8.16 2.99
N HIS A 279 0.00 6.99 3.55
CA HIS A 279 0.94 5.88 3.59
C HIS A 279 1.25 5.34 2.19
N GLU A 280 0.25 5.13 1.33
CA GLU A 280 0.46 4.72 -0.06
C GLU A 280 1.38 5.69 -0.83
N GLU A 281 1.19 7.00 -0.66
CA GLU A 281 2.05 8.01 -1.28
C GLU A 281 3.50 7.95 -0.78
N TYR A 282 3.73 7.68 0.51
CA TYR A 282 5.07 7.46 1.07
C TYR A 282 5.72 6.20 0.47
N LEU A 283 4.97 5.10 0.41
CA LEU A 283 5.45 3.84 -0.15
C LEU A 283 5.80 3.98 -1.63
N GLU A 284 5.02 4.70 -2.43
CA GLU A 284 5.33 4.97 -3.85
C GLU A 284 6.67 5.70 -4.03
N ARG A 285 7.03 6.62 -3.13
CA ARG A 285 8.34 7.31 -3.16
C ARG A 285 9.48 6.36 -2.83
N CYS A 286 9.30 5.53 -1.80
CA CYS A 286 10.28 4.51 -1.41
C CYS A 286 10.54 3.52 -2.54
N LEU A 287 9.47 3.06 -3.18
CA LEU A 287 9.53 2.19 -4.35
C LEU A 287 10.21 2.85 -5.56
N ALA A 288 9.98 4.15 -5.80
CA ALA A 288 10.66 4.88 -6.87
C ALA A 288 12.17 4.94 -6.64
N SER A 289 12.62 5.18 -5.40
CA SER A 289 14.06 5.15 -5.06
C SER A 289 14.67 3.76 -5.27
N ILE A 290 13.98 2.69 -4.87
CA ILE A 290 14.43 1.32 -5.09
C ILE A 290 14.50 1.00 -6.60
N ASP A 291 13.50 1.39 -7.38
CA ASP A 291 13.47 1.15 -8.83
C ASP A 291 14.63 1.86 -9.56
N ILE A 292 15.02 3.07 -9.13
CA ILE A 292 16.20 3.77 -9.68
C ILE A 292 17.47 2.94 -9.46
N LEU A 293 17.69 2.44 -8.23
CA LEU A 293 18.86 1.61 -7.91
C LEU A 293 18.86 0.30 -8.68
N ASP A 294 17.72 -0.37 -8.72
CA ASP A 294 17.53 -1.64 -9.41
C ASP A 294 17.81 -1.53 -10.91
N ARG A 295 17.31 -0.47 -11.56
CA ARG A 295 17.57 -0.18 -12.98
C ARG A 295 19.03 0.15 -13.25
N GLY A 296 19.67 0.94 -12.38
CA GLY A 296 21.11 1.25 -12.47
C GLY A 296 21.96 -0.01 -12.37
N LEU A 297 21.69 -0.84 -11.37
CA LEU A 297 22.35 -2.13 -11.15
C LEU A 297 22.21 -3.07 -12.36
N GLU A 298 20.98 -3.20 -12.89
CA GLU A 298 20.71 -4.01 -14.10
C GLU A 298 21.50 -3.48 -15.30
N MET A 299 21.54 -2.16 -15.51
CA MET A 299 22.24 -1.54 -16.63
C MET A 299 23.75 -1.80 -16.59
N ASP A 300 24.37 -1.66 -15.42
CA ASP A 300 25.81 -1.92 -15.25
C ASP A 300 26.15 -3.41 -15.45
N LEU A 301 25.33 -4.31 -14.90
CA LEU A 301 25.48 -5.76 -15.11
C LEU A 301 25.33 -6.16 -16.57
N ARG A 302 24.39 -5.56 -17.32
CA ARG A 302 24.22 -5.82 -18.75
C ARG A 302 25.38 -5.28 -19.57
N ARG A 303 25.93 -4.10 -19.24
CA ARG A 303 27.15 -3.57 -19.87
C ARG A 303 28.35 -4.49 -19.67
N MET A 304 28.48 -5.10 -18.48
CA MET A 304 29.57 -6.04 -18.17
C MET A 304 29.46 -7.41 -18.85
N THR A 305 28.24 -7.90 -19.03
CA THR A 305 27.97 -9.26 -19.52
C THR A 305 27.62 -9.33 -21.00
N GLY A 306 27.18 -8.20 -21.59
CA GLY A 306 26.59 -8.16 -22.93
C GLY A 306 25.24 -8.91 -23.03
N ASP A 307 24.63 -9.28 -21.89
CA ASP A 307 23.38 -10.05 -21.89
C ASP A 307 22.17 -9.15 -22.16
N MET A 308 21.56 -9.37 -23.32
CA MET A 308 20.37 -8.65 -23.78
C MET A 308 19.07 -9.42 -23.52
N GLN A 309 19.12 -10.59 -22.85
CA GLN A 309 17.92 -11.36 -22.57
C GLN A 309 16.98 -10.59 -21.62
N PRO A 310 15.67 -10.55 -21.91
CA PRO A 310 14.69 -9.95 -21.00
C PRO A 310 14.70 -10.58 -19.61
N ASN A 311 14.20 -9.83 -18.64
CA ASN A 311 13.99 -10.31 -17.27
C ASN A 311 12.94 -11.43 -17.25
N PRO A 312 13.08 -12.43 -16.36
CA PRO A 312 12.13 -13.53 -16.25
C PRO A 312 10.75 -13.05 -15.79
N VAL A 313 9.70 -13.77 -16.19
CA VAL A 313 8.35 -13.50 -15.71
C VAL A 313 8.17 -14.08 -14.33
N VAL A 314 7.73 -13.26 -13.37
CA VAL A 314 7.38 -13.69 -12.02
C VAL A 314 5.86 -13.61 -11.86
N GLU A 315 5.27 -14.70 -11.40
CA GLU A 315 3.83 -14.81 -11.16
C GLU A 315 3.56 -15.06 -9.68
N SER A 316 2.67 -14.27 -9.09
CA SER A 316 2.16 -14.55 -7.76
C SER A 316 1.20 -15.73 -7.83
N GLN A 317 1.44 -16.74 -6.99
CA GLN A 317 0.52 -17.86 -6.91
C GLN A 317 -0.75 -17.44 -6.15
N PRO A 318 -1.96 -17.83 -6.62
CA PRO A 318 -3.18 -17.56 -5.88
C PRO A 318 -3.15 -18.31 -4.55
N LEU A 319 -3.72 -17.71 -3.50
CA LEU A 319 -3.96 -18.46 -2.26
C LEU A 319 -4.92 -19.62 -2.54
N HIS A 320 -4.65 -20.78 -1.93
CA HIS A 320 -5.64 -21.84 -1.85
C HIS A 320 -6.70 -21.43 -0.83
N LEU A 321 -7.89 -21.08 -1.32
CA LEU A 321 -9.00 -20.62 -0.49
C LEU A 321 -9.97 -21.74 -0.22
N ASN A 322 -10.50 -21.77 1.01
CA ASN A 322 -11.66 -22.58 1.32
C ASN A 322 -12.93 -21.93 0.73
N ARG A 323 -14.05 -22.66 0.79
CA ARG A 323 -15.32 -22.19 0.21
C ARG A 323 -15.83 -20.90 0.86
N THR A 324 -15.67 -20.76 2.17
CA THR A 324 -16.11 -19.58 2.93
C THR A 324 -15.28 -18.36 2.56
N GLU A 325 -13.95 -18.49 2.54
CA GLU A 325 -13.03 -17.45 2.09
C GLU A 325 -13.30 -17.01 0.65
N THR A 326 -13.60 -17.97 -0.24
CA THR A 326 -14.01 -17.67 -1.61
C THR A 326 -15.29 -16.83 -1.66
N ALA A 327 -16.26 -17.11 -0.78
CA ALA A 327 -17.50 -16.33 -0.69
C ALA A 327 -17.25 -14.93 -0.10
N ILE A 328 -16.39 -14.82 0.92
CA ILE A 328 -15.97 -13.54 1.51
C ILE A 328 -15.29 -12.66 0.46
N ASP A 329 -14.35 -13.21 -0.31
CA ASP A 329 -13.67 -12.45 -1.38
C ASP A 329 -14.61 -12.08 -2.51
N PHE A 330 -15.58 -12.93 -2.83
CA PHE A 330 -16.62 -12.59 -3.80
C PHE A 330 -17.43 -11.39 -3.33
N TRP A 331 -17.84 -11.37 -2.05
CA TRP A 331 -18.52 -10.22 -1.46
C TRP A 331 -17.65 -8.97 -1.47
N ALA A 332 -16.39 -9.08 -1.04
CA ALA A 332 -15.42 -7.98 -1.07
C ALA A 332 -15.20 -7.42 -2.49
N PHE A 333 -15.16 -8.29 -3.51
CA PHE A 333 -15.07 -7.88 -4.91
C PHE A 333 -16.33 -7.14 -5.39
N VAL A 334 -17.52 -7.59 -4.97
CA VAL A 334 -18.78 -6.91 -5.29
C VAL A 334 -18.83 -5.54 -4.63
N VAL A 335 -18.61 -5.46 -3.30
CA VAL A 335 -18.65 -4.23 -2.51
C VAL A 335 -17.60 -3.23 -3.00
N GLY A 336 -16.33 -3.65 -3.14
CA GLY A 336 -15.25 -2.80 -3.64
C GLY A 336 -15.29 -2.55 -5.15
N GLY A 337 -16.26 -3.09 -5.89
CA GLY A 337 -16.35 -3.01 -7.34
C GLY A 337 -17.35 -1.98 -7.85
N SER A 338 -17.46 -1.86 -9.17
CA SER A 338 -18.51 -1.04 -9.80
C SER A 338 -19.93 -1.57 -9.53
N VAL A 339 -20.06 -2.86 -9.20
CA VAL A 339 -21.33 -3.48 -8.79
C VAL A 339 -21.80 -2.92 -7.47
N GLY A 340 -20.91 -2.85 -6.47
CA GLY A 340 -21.19 -2.26 -5.16
C GLY A 340 -21.70 -0.85 -5.32
N VAL A 341 -21.00 0.00 -6.07
CA VAL A 341 -21.45 1.37 -6.36
C VAL A 341 -22.85 1.41 -7.00
N PHE A 342 -23.12 0.56 -7.99
CA PHE A 342 -24.44 0.49 -8.63
C PHE A 342 -25.53 0.03 -7.64
N LEU A 343 -25.24 -0.97 -6.81
CA LEU A 343 -26.14 -1.45 -5.76
C LEU A 343 -26.42 -0.34 -4.74
N SER A 344 -25.39 0.37 -4.27
CA SER A 344 -25.53 1.49 -3.33
C SER A 344 -26.40 2.61 -3.89
N ILE A 345 -26.18 3.00 -5.16
CA ILE A 345 -27.02 4.01 -5.83
C ILE A 345 -28.46 3.49 -5.96
N SER A 346 -28.64 2.22 -6.32
CA SER A 346 -29.98 1.63 -6.49
C SER A 346 -30.76 1.60 -5.16
N VAL A 347 -30.10 1.23 -4.06
CA VAL A 347 -30.70 1.25 -2.72
C VAL A 347 -31.05 2.68 -2.31
N PHE A 348 -30.16 3.64 -2.54
CA PHE A 348 -30.40 5.04 -2.21
C PHE A 348 -31.58 5.64 -3.01
N VAL A 349 -31.67 5.34 -4.32
CA VAL A 349 -32.80 5.75 -5.16
C VAL A 349 -34.09 5.08 -4.70
N ALA A 350 -34.06 3.80 -4.35
CA ALA A 350 -35.23 3.09 -3.83
C ALA A 350 -35.69 3.68 -2.49
N TRP A 351 -34.77 4.00 -1.59
CA TRP A 351 -35.08 4.65 -0.31
C TRP A 351 -35.74 6.02 -0.52
N ILE A 352 -35.21 6.88 -1.40
CA ILE A 352 -35.84 8.16 -1.75
C ILE A 352 -37.26 7.94 -2.32
N ALA A 353 -37.44 6.95 -3.21
CA ALA A 353 -38.74 6.68 -3.82
C ALA A 353 -39.80 6.17 -2.82
N VAL A 354 -39.39 5.45 -1.77
CA VAL A 354 -40.27 5.00 -0.70
C VAL A 354 -40.70 6.16 0.22
N GLY A 355 -39.93 7.25 0.26
CA GLY A 355 -40.20 8.40 1.13
C GLY A 355 -41.56 9.05 0.90
N ASP A 356 -41.97 9.20 -0.35
CA ASP A 356 -43.29 9.74 -0.71
C ASP A 356 -44.44 8.87 -0.17
N PHE A 357 -44.27 7.54 -0.21
CA PHE A 357 -45.28 6.59 0.29
C PHE A 357 -45.38 6.59 1.83
N MET A 358 -44.28 6.88 2.51
CA MET A 358 -44.20 6.93 3.98
C MET A 358 -44.32 8.36 4.54
N GLU A 359 -44.67 9.34 3.70
CA GLU A 359 -44.77 10.76 4.07
C GLU A 359 -43.48 11.32 4.72
N PHE A 360 -42.32 10.71 4.44
CA PHE A 360 -41.03 11.04 5.04
C PHE A 360 -41.06 11.05 6.59
N ASP A 361 -41.81 10.13 7.19
CA ASP A 361 -41.92 9.97 8.64
C ASP A 361 -40.61 9.46 9.30
N ASP A 362 -40.60 9.39 10.63
CA ASP A 362 -39.42 8.91 11.38
C ASP A 362 -39.06 7.45 11.04
N ASN A 363 -40.05 6.65 10.68
CA ASN A 363 -39.84 5.27 10.25
C ASN A 363 -39.08 5.19 8.91
N TRP A 364 -39.36 6.09 7.98
CA TRP A 364 -38.62 6.21 6.71
C TRP A 364 -37.14 6.53 6.93
N TRP A 365 -36.82 7.40 7.89
CA TRP A 365 -35.45 7.71 8.31
C TRP A 365 -34.76 6.48 8.94
N LEU A 366 -35.45 5.78 9.85
CA LEU A 366 -34.91 4.60 10.54
C LEU A 366 -34.60 3.42 9.60
N ILE A 367 -35.35 3.25 8.50
CA ILE A 367 -35.15 2.15 7.55
C ILE A 367 -33.76 2.21 6.92
N ILE A 368 -33.31 3.40 6.46
CA ILE A 368 -32.00 3.50 5.82
C ILE A 368 -30.88 3.27 6.83
N GLY A 369 -30.99 3.88 8.02
CA GLY A 369 -30.02 3.70 9.10
C GLY A 369 -29.87 2.22 9.48
N THR A 370 -30.99 1.51 9.61
CA THR A 370 -31.02 0.07 9.90
C THR A 370 -30.34 -0.75 8.80
N TYR A 371 -30.66 -0.48 7.53
CA TYR A 371 -30.02 -1.17 6.40
C TYR A 371 -28.50 -0.93 6.38
N THR A 372 -28.07 0.32 6.49
CA THR A 372 -26.65 0.68 6.42
C THR A 372 -25.87 0.15 7.61
N GLY A 373 -26.43 0.17 8.82
CA GLY A 373 -25.77 -0.38 10.01
C GLY A 373 -25.58 -1.90 9.95
N LEU A 374 -26.60 -2.63 9.49
CA LEU A 374 -26.50 -4.09 9.31
C LEU A 374 -25.46 -4.47 8.23
N MET A 375 -25.42 -3.72 7.11
CA MET A 375 -24.42 -3.93 6.07
C MET A 375 -23.01 -3.54 6.52
N GLY A 376 -22.86 -2.38 7.18
CA GLY A 376 -21.59 -1.90 7.74
C GLY A 376 -20.99 -2.88 8.74
N PHE A 377 -21.82 -3.50 9.57
CA PHE A 377 -21.42 -4.57 10.47
C PHE A 377 -20.84 -5.79 9.75
N ILE A 378 -21.48 -6.28 8.67
CA ILE A 378 -20.94 -7.38 7.86
C ILE A 378 -19.64 -6.95 7.17
N ASP A 379 -19.65 -5.77 6.54
CA ASP A 379 -18.52 -5.23 5.80
C ASP A 379 -17.29 -5.01 6.68
N GLY A 380 -17.47 -4.63 7.95
CA GLY A 380 -16.38 -4.52 8.92
C GLY A 380 -15.62 -5.84 9.11
N PHE A 381 -16.33 -6.97 9.25
CA PHE A 381 -15.71 -8.29 9.37
C PHE A 381 -15.09 -8.77 8.04
N VAL A 382 -15.75 -8.48 6.90
CA VAL A 382 -15.20 -8.81 5.57
C VAL A 382 -13.89 -8.06 5.35
N LEU A 383 -13.87 -6.74 5.61
CA LEU A 383 -12.71 -5.88 5.43
C LEU A 383 -11.53 -6.34 6.30
N ARG A 384 -11.81 -6.74 7.54
CA ARG A 384 -10.79 -7.29 8.46
C ARG A 384 -10.24 -8.63 7.99
N ASN A 385 -11.10 -9.57 7.58
CA ASN A 385 -10.67 -10.89 7.08
C ASN A 385 -9.79 -10.74 5.82
N VAL A 386 -10.25 -9.94 4.86
CA VAL A 386 -9.51 -9.70 3.60
C VAL A 386 -8.18 -9.00 3.89
N HIS A 387 -8.16 -7.99 4.79
CA HIS A 387 -6.93 -7.27 5.15
C HIS A 387 -5.86 -8.19 5.76
N HIS A 388 -6.25 -9.10 6.65
CA HIS A 388 -5.34 -10.07 7.24
C HIS A 388 -4.71 -10.98 6.17
N ARG A 389 -5.54 -11.53 5.28
CA ARG A 389 -5.10 -12.45 4.23
C ARG A 389 -4.20 -11.76 3.20
N GLU A 390 -4.51 -10.53 2.82
CA GLU A 390 -3.69 -9.71 1.92
C GLU A 390 -2.33 -9.37 2.53
N THR A 391 -2.29 -8.99 3.80
CA THR A 391 -1.04 -8.72 4.52
C THR A 391 -0.17 -9.98 4.59
N GLY A 392 -0.76 -11.13 4.91
CA GLY A 392 -0.07 -12.41 4.91
C GLY A 392 0.46 -12.81 3.52
N MET A 393 -0.24 -12.45 2.44
CA MET A 393 0.23 -12.67 1.08
C MET A 393 1.42 -11.77 0.72
N ALA A 394 1.35 -10.48 1.05
CA ALA A 394 2.43 -9.54 0.84
C ALA A 394 3.70 -9.98 1.58
N ASP A 395 3.56 -10.40 2.84
CA ASP A 395 4.66 -10.92 3.66
C ASP A 395 5.38 -12.12 3.02
N ARG A 396 4.63 -13.05 2.41
CA ARG A 396 5.23 -14.19 1.69
C ARG A 396 6.06 -13.71 0.49
N HIS A 397 5.59 -12.72 -0.26
CA HIS A 397 6.32 -12.18 -1.40
C HIS A 397 7.56 -11.39 -0.96
N PHE A 398 7.49 -10.68 0.16
CA PHE A 398 8.67 -10.06 0.77
C PHE A 398 9.71 -11.10 1.19
N ALA A 399 9.29 -12.19 1.83
CA ALA A 399 10.20 -13.27 2.20
C ALA A 399 10.88 -13.90 0.98
N MET A 400 10.15 -14.08 -0.13
CA MET A 400 10.73 -14.53 -1.40
C MET A 400 11.77 -13.53 -1.94
N LEU A 401 11.51 -12.22 -1.84
CA LEU A 401 12.45 -11.18 -2.26
C LEU A 401 13.71 -11.17 -1.38
N THR A 402 13.56 -11.25 -0.07
CA THR A 402 14.69 -11.37 0.87
C THR A 402 15.54 -12.61 0.57
N GLN A 403 14.91 -13.76 0.30
CA GLN A 403 15.63 -14.97 -0.10
C GLN A 403 16.40 -14.79 -1.41
N GLN A 404 15.83 -14.08 -2.38
CA GLN A 404 16.49 -13.79 -3.65
C GLN A 404 17.68 -12.82 -3.45
N ASP A 405 17.51 -11.80 -2.62
CA ASP A 405 18.58 -10.85 -2.27
C ASP A 405 19.74 -11.56 -1.58
N TYR A 406 19.46 -12.50 -0.67
CA TYR A 406 20.48 -13.32 -0.02
C TYR A 406 21.36 -14.08 -1.03
N ARG A 407 20.75 -14.60 -2.12
CA ARG A 407 21.51 -15.25 -3.21
C ARG A 407 22.43 -14.27 -3.92
N LEU A 408 21.96 -13.06 -4.24
CA LEU A 408 22.80 -12.03 -4.87
C LEU A 408 23.99 -11.65 -3.98
N TYR A 409 23.74 -11.46 -2.69
CA TYR A 409 24.77 -11.17 -1.69
C TYR A 409 25.82 -12.28 -1.61
N SER A 410 25.38 -13.55 -1.60
CA SER A 410 26.29 -14.69 -1.59
C SER A 410 27.18 -14.77 -2.84
N LEU A 411 26.67 -14.38 -4.00
CA LEU A 411 27.45 -14.32 -5.24
C LEU A 411 28.50 -13.20 -5.20
N LEU A 412 28.15 -12.06 -4.61
CA LEU A 412 29.00 -10.86 -4.51
C LEU A 412 29.90 -10.83 -3.26
N ASP A 413 29.85 -11.86 -2.41
CA ASP A 413 30.61 -11.95 -1.16
C ASP A 413 30.42 -10.72 -0.25
N ILE A 414 29.17 -10.23 -0.22
CA ILE A 414 28.75 -9.14 0.65
C ILE A 414 28.14 -9.78 1.91
N PRO A 415 28.56 -9.39 3.12
CA PRO A 415 27.87 -9.78 4.34
C PRO A 415 26.40 -9.40 4.23
N PHE A 416 25.52 -10.41 4.29
CA PHE A 416 24.09 -10.13 4.37
C PHE A 416 23.84 -9.49 5.73
N PRO A 417 23.14 -8.35 5.81
CA PRO A 417 22.78 -7.80 7.11
C PRO A 417 21.96 -8.86 7.82
N ASP A 418 22.49 -9.40 8.94
CA ASP A 418 21.73 -10.31 9.78
C ASP A 418 20.43 -9.60 10.14
N GLU A 419 19.29 -10.32 10.12
CA GLU A 419 18.05 -9.79 10.67
C GLU A 419 18.34 -9.40 12.11
N ASP A 420 18.57 -8.10 12.32
CA ASP A 420 19.21 -7.62 13.50
C ASP A 420 18.41 -8.09 14.70
N GLN A 421 19.09 -8.82 15.60
CA GLN A 421 18.58 -9.33 16.86
C GLN A 421 17.98 -8.19 17.74
N GLN A 422 18.15 -6.93 17.33
CA GLN A 422 17.60 -5.70 17.91
C GLN A 422 16.07 -5.66 18.06
N THR A 423 15.30 -6.55 17.44
CA THR A 423 13.86 -6.71 17.76
C THR A 423 13.57 -7.66 18.92
N ARG A 424 14.56 -8.40 19.46
CA ARG A 424 14.37 -9.32 20.60
C ARG A 424 14.41 -8.61 21.97
N ASP A 425 15.04 -7.43 22.10
CA ASP A 425 15.38 -6.87 23.43
C ASP A 425 14.54 -5.68 23.93
N THR A 426 13.51 -5.21 23.21
CA THR A 426 12.68 -4.06 23.63
C THR A 426 11.25 -4.39 24.09
N LYS A 427 10.90 -5.67 24.30
CA LYS A 427 9.48 -6.08 24.42
C LYS A 427 9.17 -7.00 25.60
N ALA A 428 9.68 -6.75 26.81
CA ALA A 428 9.20 -7.48 28.00
C ALA A 428 7.87 -6.89 28.53
N GLY A 429 7.78 -5.56 28.69
CA GLY A 429 6.58 -4.87 29.21
C GLY A 429 5.44 -4.64 28.19
N LYS A 430 5.75 -4.62 26.88
CA LYS A 430 4.77 -4.44 25.79
C LYS A 430 4.09 -5.75 25.34
N ARG A 431 4.40 -6.90 25.97
CA ARG A 431 3.89 -8.23 25.56
C ARG A 431 2.41 -8.43 25.85
N VAL A 432 1.92 -7.97 27.01
CA VAL A 432 0.52 -8.26 27.40
C VAL A 432 -0.45 -7.50 26.52
N ALA A 433 -0.28 -6.18 26.40
CA ALA A 433 -1.13 -5.36 25.55
C ALA A 433 -1.12 -5.84 24.09
N ALA A 434 0.07 -6.12 23.54
CA ALA A 434 0.19 -6.66 22.18
C ALA A 434 -0.42 -8.05 22.02
N ARG A 435 -0.37 -8.92 23.05
CA ARG A 435 -1.03 -10.23 23.02
C ARG A 435 -2.55 -10.10 23.03
N ILE A 436 -3.09 -9.19 23.84
CA ILE A 436 -4.53 -8.96 23.93
C ILE A 436 -5.04 -8.44 22.59
N SER A 437 -4.43 -7.39 22.03
CA SER A 437 -4.93 -6.84 20.77
C SER A 437 -4.67 -7.78 19.59
N HIS A 438 -3.58 -8.56 19.60
CA HIS A 438 -3.38 -9.64 18.63
C HIS A 438 -4.47 -10.72 18.74
N TRP A 439 -4.85 -11.12 19.96
CA TRP A 439 -5.92 -12.10 20.16
C TRP A 439 -7.27 -11.55 19.69
N ILE A 440 -7.62 -10.31 20.05
CA ILE A 440 -8.83 -9.62 19.61
C ILE A 440 -8.86 -9.51 18.08
N GLY A 441 -7.76 -9.05 17.49
CA GLY A 441 -7.58 -8.94 16.04
C GLY A 441 -7.73 -10.29 15.35
N HIS A 442 -7.20 -11.35 15.94
CA HIS A 442 -7.33 -12.72 15.43
C HIS A 442 -8.77 -13.22 15.44
N VAL A 443 -9.53 -12.96 16.51
CA VAL A 443 -10.95 -13.32 16.57
C VAL A 443 -11.75 -12.60 15.48
N CYS A 444 -11.44 -11.34 15.19
CA CYS A 444 -12.19 -10.57 14.18
C CYS A 444 -11.80 -10.89 12.73
N GLU A 445 -10.62 -11.48 12.50
CA GLU A 445 -10.11 -11.73 11.14
C GLU A 445 -10.34 -13.17 10.65
N VAL A 446 -10.76 -14.11 11.50
CA VAL A 446 -11.06 -15.48 11.06
C VAL A 446 -12.35 -15.55 10.22
N PRO A 447 -12.43 -16.42 9.18
CA PRO A 447 -13.63 -16.55 8.35
C PRO A 447 -14.91 -16.91 9.13
N ALA A 448 -14.76 -17.57 10.28
CA ALA A 448 -15.86 -17.89 11.18
C ALA A 448 -16.53 -16.63 11.76
N ALA A 449 -15.79 -15.55 11.98
CA ALA A 449 -16.33 -14.29 12.49
C ALA A 449 -17.22 -13.60 11.45
N THR A 450 -16.81 -13.58 10.18
CA THR A 450 -17.65 -13.08 9.08
C THR A 450 -18.90 -13.93 8.88
N THR A 451 -18.80 -15.25 9.08
CA THR A 451 -19.98 -16.12 9.01
C THR A 451 -20.93 -15.85 10.18
N ALA A 452 -20.38 -15.67 11.39
CA ALA A 452 -21.14 -15.32 12.58
C ALA A 452 -21.82 -13.95 12.44
N SER A 453 -21.18 -12.97 11.78
CA SER A 453 -21.79 -11.66 11.57
C SER A 453 -23.02 -11.73 10.66
N VAL A 454 -22.97 -12.52 9.59
CA VAL A 454 -24.14 -12.78 8.73
C VAL A 454 -25.27 -13.47 9.52
N ILE A 455 -24.94 -14.48 10.34
CA ILE A 455 -25.93 -15.15 11.20
C ILE A 455 -26.55 -14.18 12.20
N ALA A 456 -25.75 -13.30 12.80
CA ALA A 456 -26.23 -12.28 13.74
C ALA A 456 -27.18 -11.28 13.04
N VAL A 457 -26.85 -10.82 11.84
CA VAL A 457 -27.74 -9.96 11.04
C VAL A 457 -29.06 -10.67 10.72
N VAL A 458 -29.02 -11.93 10.30
CA VAL A 458 -30.25 -12.71 10.05
C VAL A 458 -31.08 -12.86 11.32
N ALA A 459 -30.46 -13.12 12.46
CA ALA A 459 -31.15 -13.19 13.75
C ALA A 459 -31.80 -11.86 14.14
N LEU A 460 -31.08 -10.75 13.98
CA LEU A 460 -31.60 -9.39 14.22
C LEU A 460 -32.81 -9.09 13.32
N LEU A 461 -32.73 -9.43 12.03
CA LEU A 461 -33.84 -9.27 11.08
C LEU A 461 -35.07 -10.10 11.46
N ILE A 462 -34.88 -11.33 11.97
CA ILE A 462 -35.98 -12.18 12.46
C ILE A 462 -36.64 -11.53 13.69
N VAL A 463 -35.84 -11.03 14.64
CA VAL A 463 -36.35 -10.36 15.84
C VAL A 463 -37.10 -9.07 15.48
N ALA A 464 -36.52 -8.22 14.62
CA ALA A 464 -37.18 -7.00 14.15
C ALA A 464 -38.49 -7.30 13.42
N SER A 465 -38.51 -8.35 12.59
CA SER A 465 -39.74 -8.80 11.91
C SER A 465 -40.79 -9.32 12.89
N ALA A 466 -40.39 -10.05 13.94
CA ALA A 466 -41.28 -10.48 15.01
C ALA A 466 -41.83 -9.30 15.82
N MET A 467 -41.03 -8.24 15.96
CA MET A 467 -41.42 -6.94 16.55
C MET A 467 -42.14 -6.02 15.56
N GLN A 468 -42.55 -6.54 14.39
CA GLN A 468 -43.29 -5.82 13.35
C GLN A 468 -42.62 -4.53 12.89
N TRP A 469 -41.28 -4.49 12.89
CA TRP A 469 -40.51 -3.31 12.49
C TRP A 469 -40.88 -2.03 13.25
N THR A 470 -41.29 -2.17 14.51
CA THR A 470 -41.40 -1.04 15.44
C THR A 470 -40.08 -0.28 15.53
N GLU A 471 -40.13 0.99 15.92
CA GLU A 471 -38.96 1.83 16.15
C GLU A 471 -37.93 1.12 17.06
N THR A 472 -38.38 0.51 18.15
CA THR A 472 -37.53 -0.29 19.04
C THR A 472 -36.88 -1.47 18.31
N GLY A 473 -37.60 -2.18 17.44
CA GLY A 473 -37.07 -3.30 16.67
C GLY A 473 -35.99 -2.87 15.66
N GLN A 474 -36.15 -1.70 15.05
CA GLN A 474 -35.17 -1.11 14.13
C GLN A 474 -33.94 -0.61 14.87
N LEU A 475 -34.14 0.12 15.97
CA LEU A 475 -33.07 0.59 16.84
C LEU A 475 -32.26 -0.56 17.46
N LEU A 476 -32.89 -1.69 17.78
CA LEU A 476 -32.22 -2.91 18.22
C LEU A 476 -31.29 -3.50 17.16
N CYS A 477 -31.65 -3.36 15.88
CA CYS A 477 -30.76 -3.74 14.78
C CYS A 477 -29.60 -2.74 14.63
N ASN A 478 -29.88 -1.45 14.79
CA ASN A 478 -28.93 -0.39 14.48
C ASN A 478 -27.87 -0.16 15.59
N THR A 479 -28.28 0.07 16.84
CA THR A 479 -27.35 0.47 17.91
C THR A 479 -26.23 -0.56 18.18
N PRO A 480 -26.52 -1.86 18.35
CA PRO A 480 -25.47 -2.85 18.60
C PRO A 480 -24.53 -3.03 17.40
N THR A 481 -25.05 -2.91 16.17
CA THR A 481 -24.26 -3.10 14.96
C THR A 481 -23.32 -1.93 14.73
N MET A 482 -23.77 -0.69 14.93
CA MET A 482 -22.91 0.51 14.90
C MET A 482 -21.81 0.48 15.97
N ILE A 483 -22.11 0.03 17.19
CA ILE A 483 -21.10 -0.12 18.25
C ILE A 483 -20.01 -1.11 17.83
N VAL A 484 -20.40 -2.28 17.29
CA VAL A 484 -19.40 -3.26 16.85
C VAL A 484 -18.64 -2.76 15.61
N GLU A 485 -19.30 -2.06 14.69
CA GLU A 485 -18.65 -1.46 13.53
C GLU A 485 -17.58 -0.43 13.94
N GLY A 486 -17.89 0.47 14.88
CA GLY A 486 -16.93 1.44 15.41
C GLY A 486 -15.72 0.78 16.05
N PHE A 487 -15.97 -0.26 16.85
CA PHE A 487 -14.91 -1.10 17.39
C PHE A 487 -14.04 -1.76 16.30
N LEU A 488 -14.65 -2.31 15.25
CA LEU A 488 -13.91 -2.94 14.14
C LEU A 488 -13.07 -1.93 13.34
N LEU A 489 -13.54 -0.69 13.19
CA LEU A 489 -12.76 0.38 12.54
C LEU A 489 -11.53 0.77 13.36
N LEU A 490 -11.64 0.87 14.69
CA LEU A 490 -10.48 1.08 15.56
C LEU A 490 -9.47 -0.08 15.45
N MET A 491 -9.96 -1.33 15.43
CA MET A 491 -9.13 -2.51 15.19
C MET A 491 -8.48 -2.51 13.80
N LEU A 492 -9.15 -1.93 12.80
CA LEU A 492 -8.62 -1.79 11.45
C LEU A 492 -7.50 -0.74 11.39
N ILE A 493 -7.61 0.37 12.15
CA ILE A 493 -6.52 1.34 12.31
C ILE A 493 -5.32 0.69 12.98
N GLU A 494 -5.52 -0.10 14.03
CA GLU A 494 -4.44 -0.85 14.68
C GLU A 494 -3.75 -1.81 13.71
N GLY A 495 -4.54 -2.62 12.99
CA GLY A 495 -4.02 -3.54 11.97
C GLY A 495 -3.22 -2.82 10.90
N HIS A 496 -3.75 -1.71 10.39
CA HIS A 496 -3.09 -0.85 9.42
C HIS A 496 -1.77 -0.28 9.94
N ASN A 497 -1.74 0.26 11.15
CA ASN A 497 -0.52 0.81 11.76
C ASN A 497 0.55 -0.26 11.99
N SER A 498 0.13 -1.47 12.40
CA SER A 498 1.04 -2.60 12.58
C SER A 498 1.64 -3.05 11.24
N ALA A 499 0.79 -3.24 10.23
CA ALA A 499 1.21 -3.61 8.88
C ALA A 499 2.14 -2.53 8.28
N GLU A 500 1.80 -1.25 8.40
CA GLU A 500 2.61 -0.15 7.89
C GLU A 500 3.98 -0.09 8.58
N GLY A 501 4.04 -0.22 9.91
CA GLY A 501 5.31 -0.25 10.62
C GLY A 501 6.24 -1.37 10.13
N LYS A 502 5.68 -2.56 9.86
CA LYS A 502 6.41 -3.68 9.26
C LYS A 502 6.85 -3.39 7.82
N ARG A 503 5.95 -2.81 7.01
CA ARG A 503 6.20 -2.50 5.60
C ARG A 503 7.29 -1.44 5.43
N ARG A 504 7.28 -0.38 6.24
CA ARG A 504 8.34 0.63 6.24
C ARG A 504 9.70 0.01 6.55
N ALA A 505 9.78 -0.83 7.59
CA ALA A 505 11.03 -1.53 7.93
C ALA A 505 11.52 -2.43 6.80
N GLN A 506 10.63 -3.21 6.18
CA GLN A 506 10.96 -4.05 5.02
C GLN A 506 11.48 -3.22 3.83
N TYR A 507 10.90 -2.06 3.56
CA TYR A 507 11.37 -1.21 2.46
C TYR A 507 12.70 -0.54 2.72
N THR A 508 12.92 -0.05 3.94
CA THR A 508 14.23 0.49 4.35
C THR A 508 15.31 -0.58 4.22
N ASP A 509 15.03 -1.79 4.70
CA ASP A 509 15.93 -2.93 4.59
C ASP A 509 16.20 -3.34 3.11
N ILE A 510 15.18 -3.34 2.24
CA ILE A 510 15.39 -3.52 0.79
C ILE A 510 16.29 -2.41 0.21
N LEU A 511 16.02 -1.15 0.54
CA LEU A 511 16.79 -0.02 0.05
C LEU A 511 18.26 -0.11 0.48
N ASP A 512 18.51 -0.36 1.76
CA ASP A 512 19.86 -0.55 2.30
C ASP A 512 20.56 -1.69 1.58
N ARG A 513 19.84 -2.78 1.28
CA ARG A 513 20.39 -3.88 0.51
C ARG A 513 20.76 -3.51 -0.92
N ARG A 514 19.91 -2.73 -1.60
CA ARG A 514 20.18 -2.26 -2.97
C ARG A 514 21.33 -1.28 -3.02
N LEU A 515 21.43 -0.36 -2.06
CA LEU A 515 22.56 0.57 -1.95
C LEU A 515 23.88 -0.16 -1.76
N ALA A 516 23.91 -1.20 -0.91
CA ALA A 516 25.11 -2.01 -0.72
C ALA A 516 25.52 -2.78 -1.99
N MET A 517 24.56 -3.32 -2.75
CA MET A 517 24.83 -3.97 -4.04
C MET A 517 25.33 -2.97 -5.09
N GLU A 518 24.70 -1.80 -5.21
CA GLU A 518 25.10 -0.74 -6.14
C GLU A 518 26.54 -0.29 -5.87
N ARG A 519 26.92 -0.09 -4.60
CA ARG A 519 28.30 0.30 -4.23
C ARG A 519 29.35 -0.67 -4.78
N ARG A 520 29.04 -1.96 -4.90
CA ARG A 520 29.95 -2.95 -5.51
C ARG A 520 29.96 -2.84 -7.03
N VAL A 521 28.77 -2.83 -7.65
CA VAL A 521 28.63 -2.90 -9.11
C VAL A 521 29.05 -1.62 -9.83
N ALA A 522 28.66 -0.45 -9.33
CA ALA A 522 28.92 0.83 -9.98
C ALA A 522 30.41 1.18 -10.06
N ALA A 523 31.25 0.60 -9.20
CA ALA A 523 32.69 0.84 -9.20
C ALA A 523 33.44 0.10 -10.33
N TRP A 524 32.76 -0.75 -11.12
CA TRP A 524 33.36 -1.32 -12.34
C TRP A 524 33.46 -0.31 -13.50
N GLY A 525 32.54 0.66 -13.57
CA GLY A 525 32.52 1.67 -14.65
C GLY A 525 33.81 2.48 -14.72
N ASP A 526 34.38 2.82 -13.57
CA ASP A 526 35.57 3.66 -13.45
C ASP A 526 36.86 2.92 -13.89
N LYS A 527 36.84 1.59 -13.95
CA LYS A 527 38.04 0.79 -14.26
C LYS A 527 38.45 0.87 -15.74
N TRP A 528 37.49 1.10 -16.63
CA TRP A 528 37.76 1.36 -18.04
C TRP A 528 38.17 2.81 -18.32
N GLU A 529 38.00 3.71 -17.35
CA GLU A 529 38.46 5.11 -17.42
C GLU A 529 39.87 5.30 -16.83
N LEU A 530 40.39 4.32 -16.06
CA LEU A 530 41.66 4.42 -15.31
C LEU A 530 42.78 3.47 -15.78
N ASP A 531 42.52 2.47 -16.63
CA ASP A 531 43.54 1.55 -17.17
C ASP A 531 44.36 2.17 -18.36
N VAL A 532 44.40 3.49 -18.49
CA VAL A 532 45.46 4.17 -19.25
C VAL A 532 46.68 4.20 -18.34
N GLU A 533 47.71 3.39 -18.64
CA GLU A 533 48.98 3.36 -17.91
C GLU A 533 49.58 4.77 -17.81
N ILE A 534 49.35 5.45 -16.69
CA ILE A 534 50.07 6.68 -16.34
C ILE A 534 51.37 6.20 -15.68
N ASP A 535 52.44 6.21 -16.47
CA ASP A 535 53.83 6.03 -16.02
C ASP A 535 54.08 6.82 -14.72
N ASP A 536 54.66 6.16 -13.70
CA ASP A 536 55.01 6.74 -12.39
C ASP A 536 55.91 7.99 -12.52
N ALA A 537 56.61 8.18 -13.65
CA ALA A 537 57.35 9.41 -13.96
C ALA A 537 56.43 10.63 -14.23
N SER A 538 55.18 10.38 -14.63
CA SER A 538 54.17 11.42 -14.91
C SER A 538 53.54 11.96 -13.62
N ILE A 539 53.51 11.16 -12.55
CA ILE A 539 52.93 11.52 -11.25
C ILE A 539 53.80 12.58 -10.53
N ALA A 540 55.12 12.54 -10.72
CA ALA A 540 56.04 13.54 -10.18
C ALA A 540 55.85 14.94 -10.81
N ASN A 541 55.51 15.01 -12.11
CA ASN A 541 55.25 16.28 -12.78
C ASN A 541 53.86 16.86 -12.46
N VAL A 542 52.86 16.02 -12.18
CA VAL A 542 51.50 16.49 -11.81
C VAL A 542 51.46 17.04 -10.38
N LEU A 543 52.27 16.50 -9.46
CA LEU A 543 52.39 17.02 -8.09
C LEU A 543 53.16 18.35 -8.04
N LEU A 544 54.18 18.54 -8.88
CA LEU A 544 54.90 19.82 -9.04
C LEU A 544 54.06 20.93 -9.69
N ILE A 545 53.02 20.59 -10.45
CA ILE A 545 52.08 21.57 -11.02
C ILE A 545 51.03 22.01 -9.99
N SER A 546 50.67 21.16 -9.01
CA SER A 546 49.69 21.53 -7.98
C SER A 546 50.24 22.49 -6.90
N GLU A 547 51.55 22.44 -6.63
CA GLU A 547 52.20 23.41 -5.72
C GLU A 547 52.38 24.80 -6.35
N LYS A 548 52.32 24.92 -7.69
CA LYS A 548 52.47 26.20 -8.40
C LYS A 548 51.17 27.01 -8.52
N TYR A 549 50.05 26.49 -8.02
CA TYR A 549 48.73 27.14 -8.02
C TYR A 549 48.14 27.33 -6.61
N MET A 550 48.97 27.20 -5.57
CA MET A 550 48.61 27.40 -4.14
C MET A 550 49.34 28.61 -3.50
N GLU A 551 49.95 29.48 -4.30
CA GLU A 551 50.30 30.89 -3.99
C GLU A 551 49.52 31.80 -4.95
#